data_AF-A0A1M4XRF7-F1
#
_entry.id   AF-A0A1M4XRF7-F1
#
_cell.length_a   1.000
_cell.length_b   1.000
_cell.length_c   1.000
_cell.angle_alpha   90.00
_cell.angle_beta   90.00
_cell.angle_gamma   90.00
#
_symmetry.space_group_name_H-M   'P 1'
#
loop_
_entity.id
_entity.type
_entity.pdbx_description
1 polymer ?
#
loop_
_entity_poly.entity_id
_entity_poly.type
_entity_poly.pdbx_seq_one_letter_code
_entity_poly.pdbx_strand_id
1 'polypeptide(L)'
;MKKGELYSRLRKTYIIFICTFDPFDKNFTKYTFSSRCHEDCGLSLDDDVYKIFLNTQGDRHQVSKSLANLMDYINNNEPNDDFTRSLQEEVELQRDDDGKRALYMTYNQTLMEMEEKGKIKGREEGRAEGRAELAKAIKKIMENMKLPADKAMEMMGIAKEEYPKYMTLL
;
A
#
# COMPACT_ATOMS: atom_id res chain seq x y z
N MET A 1 2.24 26.82 -0.32
CA MET A 1 2.21 28.10 -1.07
C MET A 1 1.68 27.86 -2.45
N LYS A 2 0.97 28.82 -3.04
CA LYS A 2 0.70 28.79 -4.48
C LYS A 2 1.94 29.28 -5.23
N LYS A 3 2.13 28.82 -6.46
CA LYS A 3 3.26 29.23 -7.31
C LYS A 3 3.23 30.75 -7.52
N GLY A 4 4.30 31.46 -7.12
CA GLY A 4 4.46 32.91 -7.31
C GLY A 4 4.35 33.80 -6.06
N GLU A 5 4.11 33.25 -4.87
CA GLU A 5 4.15 34.04 -3.62
C GLU A 5 5.59 34.33 -3.17
N LEU A 6 5.82 35.52 -2.61
CA LEU A 6 7.12 35.93 -2.04
C LEU A 6 7.52 34.99 -0.89
N TYR A 7 8.78 34.55 -0.86
CA TYR A 7 9.34 33.71 0.20
C TYR A 7 9.18 34.31 1.61
N SER A 8 9.09 35.63 1.73
CA SER A 8 8.82 36.34 2.99
C SER A 8 7.42 36.10 3.58
N ARG A 9 6.53 35.40 2.84
CA ARG A 9 5.19 34.99 3.29
C ARG A 9 5.08 33.48 3.49
N LEU A 10 6.18 32.82 3.86
CA LEU A 10 6.12 31.41 4.24
C LEU A 10 5.11 31.23 5.38
N ARG A 11 4.22 30.24 5.26
CA ARG A 11 3.23 29.97 6.32
C ARG A 11 3.93 29.24 7.46
N LYS A 12 3.70 29.72 8.68
CA LYS A 12 4.11 29.01 9.89
C LYS A 12 3.62 27.57 9.84
N THR A 13 4.55 26.63 9.96
CA THR A 13 4.26 25.21 9.82
C THR A 13 4.62 24.51 11.12
N TYR A 14 3.65 23.82 11.72
CA TYR A 14 3.85 23.04 12.93
C TYR A 14 3.64 21.56 12.60
N ILE A 15 4.65 20.75 12.88
CA ILE A 15 4.58 19.29 12.79
C ILE A 15 4.62 18.78 14.23
N ILE A 16 3.56 18.09 14.67
CA ILE A 16 3.44 17.58 16.04
C ILE A 16 3.48 16.06 16.01
N PHE A 17 4.47 15.49 16.68
CA PHE A 17 4.59 14.06 16.94
C PHE A 17 4.12 13.79 18.36
N ILE A 18 3.21 12.81 18.52
CA ILE A 18 2.78 12.33 19.83
C ILE A 18 3.45 10.98 20.06
N CYS A 19 4.29 10.89 21.08
CA CYS A 19 5.12 9.74 21.37
C CYS A 19 4.70 9.11 22.71
N THR A 20 4.41 7.81 22.70
CA THR A 20 4.10 7.02 23.90
C THR A 20 5.34 6.61 24.73
N PHE A 21 6.50 7.14 24.34
CA PHE A 21 7.82 6.93 24.94
C PHE A 21 8.61 8.23 24.81
N ASP A 22 9.74 8.35 25.53
CA ASP A 22 10.64 9.48 25.39
C ASP A 22 11.58 9.28 24.18
N PRO A 23 11.43 10.03 23.07
CA PRO A 23 12.24 9.81 21.89
C PRO A 23 13.69 10.32 22.02
N PHE A 24 14.02 11.08 23.07
CA PHE A 24 15.35 11.71 23.22
C PHE A 24 16.01 11.47 24.59
N ASP A 25 15.38 10.67 25.45
CA ASP A 25 15.87 10.30 26.78
C ASP A 25 16.26 11.50 27.66
N LYS A 26 15.53 12.62 27.56
CA LYS A 26 15.73 13.83 28.39
C LYS A 26 14.60 14.09 29.39
N ASN A 27 13.59 13.23 29.41
CA ASN A 27 12.43 13.28 30.28
C ASN A 27 11.61 14.58 30.16
N PHE A 28 11.72 15.30 29.04
CA PHE A 28 10.87 16.46 28.79
C PHE A 28 9.53 16.03 28.20
N THR A 29 8.46 16.70 28.63
CA THR A 29 7.10 16.47 28.08
C THR A 29 6.92 17.06 26.70
N LYS A 30 7.66 18.12 26.37
CA LYS A 30 7.62 18.78 25.07
C LYS A 30 9.03 19.13 24.61
N TYR A 31 9.38 18.65 23.42
CA TYR A 31 10.56 19.08 22.70
C TYR A 31 10.12 19.93 21.52
N THR A 32 10.69 21.13 21.36
CA THR A 32 10.46 21.98 20.19
C THR A 32 11.77 22.16 19.46
N PHE A 33 11.77 21.80 18.18
CA PHE A 33 12.89 21.99 17.28
C PHE A 33 12.54 23.00 16.19
N SER A 34 13.49 23.88 15.91
CA SER A 34 13.51 24.78 14.76
C SER A 34 14.74 24.48 13.90
N SER A 35 14.81 25.11 12.72
CA SER A 35 15.93 24.94 11.80
C SER A 35 17.18 25.70 12.30
N ARG A 36 18.18 24.96 12.79
CA ARG A 36 19.45 25.50 13.29
C ARG A 36 20.61 25.15 12.34
N CYS A 37 21.56 26.07 12.18
CA CYS A 37 22.77 25.80 11.40
C CYS A 37 23.66 24.77 12.11
N HIS A 38 24.30 23.89 11.33
CA HIS A 38 25.17 22.84 11.86
C HIS A 38 26.59 23.36 12.16
N GLU A 39 27.10 24.27 11.32
CA GLU A 39 28.42 24.86 11.43
C GLU A 39 28.48 25.95 12.52
N ASP A 40 27.39 26.69 12.69
CA ASP A 40 27.25 27.71 13.73
C ASP A 40 25.94 27.53 14.50
N CYS A 41 26.04 26.89 15.67
CA CYS A 41 24.89 26.74 16.57
C CYS A 41 24.31 28.09 17.03
N GLY A 42 25.02 29.22 16.96
CA GLY A 42 24.44 30.52 17.26
C GLY A 42 23.37 30.97 16.25
N LEU A 43 23.43 30.42 15.03
CA LEU A 43 22.62 30.85 13.89
C LEU A 43 21.40 29.93 13.68
N SER A 44 20.21 30.52 13.65
CA SER A 44 18.96 29.86 13.27
C SER A 44 18.42 30.38 11.95
N LEU A 45 17.79 29.50 11.18
CA LEU A 45 17.02 29.88 10.01
C LEU A 45 15.58 30.16 10.45
N ASP A 46 15.13 31.40 10.25
CA ASP A 46 13.76 31.83 10.57
C ASP A 46 12.76 31.41 9.47
N ASP A 47 12.68 30.10 9.22
CA ASP A 47 11.73 29.50 8.26
C ASP A 47 10.32 29.33 8.83
N ASP A 48 10.12 29.69 10.11
CA ASP A 48 8.86 29.56 10.84
C ASP A 48 8.32 28.11 10.84
N VAL A 49 9.21 27.12 10.68
CA VAL A 49 8.89 25.69 10.74
C VAL A 49 9.29 25.11 12.10
N TYR A 50 8.31 24.55 12.81
CA TYR A 50 8.50 23.97 14.12
C TYR A 50 8.14 22.49 14.12
N LYS A 51 9.01 21.67 14.70
CA LYS A 51 8.77 20.25 14.96
C LYS A 51 8.63 20.08 16.46
N ILE A 52 7.45 19.66 16.90
CA ILE A 52 7.12 19.48 18.31
C ILE A 52 6.97 17.99 18.58
N PHE A 53 7.70 17.46 19.56
CA PHE A 53 7.50 16.10 20.06
C PHE A 53 6.87 16.19 21.44
N LEU A 54 5.68 15.61 21.58
CA LEU A 54 4.96 15.45 22.84
C LEU A 54 5.25 14.06 23.38
N ASN A 55 5.99 14.00 24.48
CA ASN A 55 6.33 12.77 25.18
C ASN A 55 5.29 12.52 26.28
N THR A 56 4.46 11.50 26.11
CA THR A 56 3.44 11.14 27.09
C THR A 56 4.01 10.44 28.33
N GLN A 57 5.32 10.21 28.45
CA GLN A 57 5.96 9.72 29.68
C GLN A 57 6.71 10.84 30.43
N GLY A 58 6.83 12.03 29.83
CA GLY A 58 7.58 13.14 30.40
C GLY A 58 6.92 13.79 31.61
N ASP A 59 7.68 14.68 32.26
CA ASP A 59 7.25 15.41 33.45
C ASP A 59 5.96 16.26 33.27
N ARG A 60 4.93 15.94 34.05
CA ARG A 60 3.60 16.58 33.97
C ARG A 60 3.50 17.97 34.61
N HIS A 61 4.51 18.42 35.38
CA HIS A 61 4.41 19.66 36.15
C HIS A 61 4.27 20.93 35.27
N GLN A 62 4.71 20.89 34.01
CA GLN A 62 4.72 22.04 33.12
C GLN A 62 3.59 22.03 32.07
N VAL A 63 2.64 21.10 32.16
CA VAL A 63 1.52 21.00 31.21
C VAL A 63 0.19 21.29 31.87
N SER A 64 -0.77 21.77 31.08
CA SER A 64 -2.13 21.97 31.55
C SER A 64 -2.77 20.63 31.91
N LYS A 65 -3.71 20.64 32.86
CA LYS A 65 -4.45 19.44 33.28
C LYS A 65 -5.13 18.73 32.11
N SER A 66 -5.72 19.48 31.18
CA SER A 66 -6.37 18.91 29.98
C SER A 66 -5.36 18.21 29.06
N LEU A 67 -4.16 18.78 28.87
CA LEU A 67 -3.12 18.12 28.07
C LEU A 67 -2.58 16.87 28.79
N ALA A 68 -2.42 16.91 30.11
CA ALA A 68 -2.03 15.74 30.89
C ALA A 68 -3.06 14.62 30.77
N ASN A 69 -4.34 14.93 30.92
CA ASN A 69 -5.44 13.96 30.75
C ASN A 69 -5.45 13.34 29.34
N LEU A 70 -5.22 14.15 28.30
CA LEU A 70 -5.07 13.64 26.93
C LEU A 70 -3.89 12.68 26.79
N MET A 71 -2.73 13.03 27.37
CA MET A 71 -1.55 12.14 27.35
C MET A 71 -1.82 10.82 28.06
N ASP A 72 -2.52 10.85 29.19
CA ASP A 72 -2.86 9.65 29.95
C ASP A 72 -3.89 8.79 29.21
N TYR A 73 -4.87 9.42 28.56
CA TYR A 73 -5.82 8.73 27.68
C TYR A 73 -5.10 8.04 26.51
N ILE A 74 -4.13 8.68 25.87
CA ILE A 74 -3.36 8.08 24.77
C ILE A 74 -2.55 6.85 25.23
N ASN A 75 -2.06 6.87 26.48
CA ASN A 75 -1.31 5.74 27.03
C ASN A 75 -2.20 4.58 27.48
N ASN A 76 -3.31 4.89 28.15
CA ASN A 76 -4.08 3.90 28.90
C ASN A 76 -5.46 3.59 28.28
N ASN A 77 -5.92 4.37 27.30
CA ASN A 77 -7.29 4.37 26.75
C ASN A 77 -8.38 4.57 27.81
N GLU A 78 -8.06 5.26 28.91
CA GLU A 78 -9.01 5.57 29.98
C GLU A 78 -9.35 7.06 29.97
N PRO A 79 -10.61 7.45 29.68
CA PRO A 79 -11.00 8.85 29.64
C PRO A 79 -11.16 9.42 31.05
N ASN A 80 -10.52 10.57 31.29
CA ASN A 80 -10.42 11.20 32.62
C ASN A 80 -11.10 12.58 32.70
N ASP A 81 -11.55 13.13 31.59
CA ASP A 81 -12.26 14.41 31.50
C ASP A 81 -13.29 14.42 30.37
N ASP A 82 -14.06 15.52 30.27
CA ASP A 82 -15.11 15.66 29.25
C ASP A 82 -14.54 15.58 27.83
N PHE A 83 -13.33 16.10 27.62
CA PHE A 83 -12.66 16.08 26.33
C PHE A 83 -12.27 14.66 25.91
N THR A 84 -11.61 13.91 26.80
CA THR A 84 -11.21 12.52 26.54
C THR A 84 -12.41 11.58 26.44
N ARG A 85 -13.51 11.85 27.15
CA ARG A 85 -14.79 11.12 26.96
C ARG A 85 -15.37 11.35 25.57
N SER A 86 -15.49 12.61 25.14
CA SER A 86 -15.97 12.93 23.79
C SER A 86 -15.07 12.33 22.72
N LEU A 87 -13.75 12.29 22.95
CA LEU A 87 -12.81 11.64 22.04
C LEU A 87 -13.00 10.13 21.98
N GLN A 88 -13.25 9.46 23.12
CA GLN A 88 -13.53 8.03 23.18
C GLN A 88 -14.80 7.68 22.39
N GLU A 89 -15.88 8.46 22.55
CA GLU A 89 -17.13 8.27 21.82
C GLU A 89 -16.92 8.35 20.30
N GLU A 90 -16.16 9.35 19.82
CA GLU A 90 -15.82 9.48 18.39
C GLU A 90 -14.93 8.33 17.88
N VAL A 91 -13.99 7.86 18.70
CA VAL A 91 -13.14 6.70 18.36
C VAL A 91 -13.98 5.42 18.26
N GLU A 92 -14.95 5.23 19.14
CA GLU A 92 -15.88 4.10 19.11
C GLU A 92 -16.77 4.16 17.87
N LEU A 93 -17.34 5.32 17.56
CA LEU A 93 -18.13 5.53 16.35
C LEU A 93 -17.33 5.21 15.07
N GLN A 94 -16.07 5.62 14.98
CA GLN A 94 -15.21 5.29 13.82
C GLN A 94 -14.71 3.85 13.81
N ARG A 95 -14.64 3.19 14.95
CA ARG A 95 -14.34 1.75 15.02
C ARG A 95 -15.52 0.91 14.51
N ASP A 96 -16.74 1.35 14.79
CA ASP A 96 -17.97 0.71 14.30
C ASP A 96 -18.35 1.10 12.87
N ASP A 97 -17.75 2.14 12.30
CA ASP A 97 -17.86 2.47 10.88
C ASP A 97 -17.03 1.49 10.01
N ASP A 98 -17.62 0.30 9.84
CA ASP A 98 -17.21 -0.89 9.09
C ASP A 98 -16.86 -0.66 7.59
N GLY A 99 -16.80 0.58 7.12
CA GLY A 99 -16.43 0.93 5.74
C GLY A 99 -15.04 0.43 5.34
N LYS A 100 -14.08 0.38 6.29
CA LYS A 100 -12.75 -0.20 6.05
C LYS A 100 -12.83 -1.72 5.85
N ARG A 101 -13.64 -2.43 6.64
CA ARG A 101 -13.77 -3.88 6.56
C ARG A 101 -14.45 -4.31 5.26
N ALA A 102 -15.51 -3.61 4.87
CA ALA A 102 -16.19 -3.81 3.59
C ALA A 102 -15.27 -3.52 2.38
N LEU A 103 -14.46 -2.45 2.46
CA LEU A 103 -13.47 -2.13 1.43
C LEU A 103 -12.38 -3.20 1.32
N TYR A 104 -11.85 -3.68 2.44
CA TYR A 104 -10.88 -4.78 2.46
C TYR A 104 -11.45 -6.09 1.91
N MET A 105 -12.70 -6.44 2.25
CA MET A 105 -13.37 -7.62 1.70
C MET A 105 -13.58 -7.51 0.19
N THR A 106 -14.08 -6.37 -0.29
CA THR A 106 -14.29 -6.11 -1.72
C THR A 106 -12.98 -6.18 -2.50
N TYR A 107 -11.91 -5.58 -1.97
CA TYR A 107 -10.59 -5.61 -2.58
C TYR A 107 -10.03 -7.04 -2.69
N ASN A 108 -10.09 -7.82 -1.60
CA ASN A 108 -9.63 -9.20 -1.60
C ASN A 108 -10.42 -10.09 -2.57
N GLN A 109 -11.73 -9.94 -2.62
CA GLN A 109 -12.57 -10.69 -3.56
C GLN A 109 -12.24 -10.33 -5.03
N THR A 110 -12.02 -9.05 -5.31
CA THR A 110 -11.61 -8.58 -6.64
C THR A 110 -10.28 -9.20 -7.06
N LEU A 111 -9.31 -9.28 -6.15
CA LEU A 111 -8.01 -9.92 -6.41
C LEU A 111 -8.16 -11.41 -6.74
N MET A 112 -8.96 -12.15 -5.97
CA MET A 112 -9.22 -13.56 -6.21
C MET A 112 -9.87 -13.79 -7.59
N GLU A 113 -10.87 -12.98 -7.95
CA GLU A 113 -11.51 -13.06 -9.26
C GLU A 113 -10.55 -12.76 -10.42
N MET A 114 -9.64 -11.79 -10.23
CA MET A 114 -8.62 -11.47 -11.22
C MET A 114 -7.61 -12.60 -11.38
N GLU A 115 -7.20 -13.24 -10.29
CA GLU A 115 -6.30 -14.40 -10.33
C GLU A 115 -6.94 -15.60 -11.04
N GLU A 116 -8.21 -15.90 -10.74
CA GLU A 116 -8.98 -16.96 -11.40
C GLU A 116 -9.09 -16.69 -12.92
N LYS A 117 -9.48 -15.46 -13.29
CA LYS A 117 -9.53 -15.02 -14.69
C LYS A 117 -8.16 -15.12 -15.37
N GLY A 118 -7.09 -14.76 -14.66
CA GLY A 118 -5.72 -14.89 -15.14
C GLY A 118 -5.33 -16.34 -15.42
N LYS A 119 -5.66 -17.27 -14.51
CA LYS A 119 -5.42 -18.71 -14.68
C LYS A 119 -6.19 -19.29 -15.86
N ILE A 120 -7.46 -18.91 -16.03
CA ILE A 120 -8.29 -19.36 -17.15
C ILE A 120 -7.69 -18.88 -18.47
N LYS A 121 -7.44 -17.57 -18.59
CA LYS A 121 -6.83 -16.99 -19.80
C LYS A 121 -5.48 -17.61 -20.12
N GLY A 122 -4.59 -17.73 -19.14
CA GLY A 122 -3.28 -18.34 -19.34
C GLY A 122 -3.37 -19.81 -19.80
N ARG A 123 -4.37 -20.57 -19.33
CA ARG A 123 -4.60 -21.94 -19.79
C ARG A 123 -5.15 -22.01 -21.21
N GLU A 124 -6.02 -21.07 -21.59
CA GLU A 124 -6.56 -20.98 -22.94
C GLU A 124 -5.49 -20.54 -23.94
N GLU A 125 -4.71 -19.51 -23.60
CA GLU A 125 -3.57 -19.02 -24.38
C GLU A 125 -2.53 -20.12 -24.55
N GLY A 126 -2.10 -20.78 -23.46
CA GLY A 126 -1.13 -21.88 -23.54
C GLY A 126 -1.62 -23.07 -24.38
N ARG A 127 -2.93 -23.37 -24.38
CA ARG A 127 -3.51 -24.39 -25.28
C ARG A 127 -3.57 -23.91 -26.73
N ALA A 128 -3.79 -22.63 -26.99
CA ALA A 128 -3.78 -22.08 -28.34
C ALA A 128 -2.35 -22.06 -28.91
N GLU A 129 -1.37 -21.58 -28.14
CA GLU A 129 0.05 -21.58 -28.50
C GLU A 129 0.58 -22.99 -28.74
N GLY A 130 0.30 -23.93 -27.83
CA GLY A 130 0.70 -25.33 -28.00
C GLY A 130 0.11 -25.97 -29.26
N ARG A 131 -1.13 -25.63 -29.62
CA ARG A 131 -1.74 -26.10 -30.88
C ARG A 131 -1.09 -25.48 -32.12
N ALA A 132 -0.77 -24.19 -32.07
CA ALA A 132 -0.11 -23.50 -33.17
C ALA A 132 1.31 -24.03 -33.40
N GLU A 133 2.08 -24.28 -32.34
CA GLU A 133 3.42 -24.88 -32.43
C GLU A 133 3.36 -26.31 -32.97
N LEU A 134 2.40 -27.13 -32.54
CA LEU A 134 2.20 -28.48 -33.09
C LEU A 134 1.84 -28.43 -34.59
N ALA A 135 0.96 -27.50 -35.00
CA ALA A 135 0.61 -27.30 -36.41
C ALA A 135 1.83 -26.91 -37.26
N LYS A 136 2.70 -26.02 -36.76
CA LYS A 136 3.97 -25.70 -37.44
C LYS A 136 4.88 -26.92 -37.60
N ALA A 137 4.98 -27.75 -36.55
CA ALA A 137 5.76 -28.98 -36.61
C ALA A 137 5.21 -29.97 -37.66
N ILE A 138 3.88 -30.12 -37.72
CA ILE A 138 3.21 -30.95 -38.74
C ILE A 138 3.50 -30.42 -40.15
N LYS A 139 3.38 -29.09 -40.39
CA LYS A 139 3.72 -28.48 -41.70
C LYS A 139 5.15 -28.81 -42.12
N LYS A 140 6.11 -28.69 -41.20
CA LYS A 140 7.52 -28.97 -41.46
C LYS A 140 7.76 -30.44 -41.83
N ILE A 141 7.04 -31.36 -41.20
CA ILE A 141 7.07 -32.80 -41.53
C ILE A 141 6.47 -33.05 -42.92
N MET A 142 5.33 -32.43 -43.23
CA MET A 142 4.69 -32.52 -44.55
C MET A 142 5.62 -32.05 -45.66
N GLU A 143 6.29 -30.90 -45.47
CA GLU A 143 7.23 -30.32 -46.43
C GLU A 143 8.48 -31.19 -46.62
N ASN A 144 9.13 -31.60 -45.53
CA ASN A 144 10.39 -32.34 -45.59
C ASN A 144 10.24 -33.77 -46.14
N MET A 145 9.16 -34.46 -45.78
CA MET A 145 8.93 -35.85 -46.18
C MET A 145 7.93 -36.00 -47.33
N LYS A 146 7.36 -34.90 -47.83
CA LYS A 146 6.32 -34.89 -48.88
C LYS A 146 5.13 -35.79 -48.52
N LEU A 147 4.73 -35.76 -47.25
CA LEU A 147 3.64 -36.57 -46.72
C LEU A 147 2.34 -35.77 -46.62
N PRO A 148 1.17 -36.40 -46.83
CA PRO A 148 -0.11 -35.77 -46.54
C PRO A 148 -0.27 -35.54 -45.03
N ALA A 149 -1.09 -34.54 -44.66
CA ALA A 149 -1.30 -34.10 -43.29
C ALA A 149 -1.66 -35.25 -42.33
N ASP A 150 -2.52 -36.17 -42.76
CA ASP A 150 -2.96 -37.31 -41.94
C ASP A 150 -1.80 -38.22 -41.54
N LYS A 151 -0.88 -38.51 -42.46
CA LYS A 151 0.31 -39.32 -42.17
C LYS A 151 1.34 -38.58 -41.32
N ALA A 152 1.47 -37.27 -41.51
CA ALA A 152 2.34 -36.44 -40.67
C ALA A 152 1.84 -36.39 -39.22
N MET A 153 0.52 -36.29 -39.01
CA MET A 153 -0.10 -36.33 -37.68
C MET A 153 -0.01 -37.72 -37.03
N GLU A 154 -0.17 -38.79 -37.81
CA GLU A 154 0.02 -40.18 -37.34
C GLU A 154 1.46 -40.42 -36.87
N MET A 155 2.46 -39.94 -37.61
CA MET A 155 3.88 -40.03 -37.21
C MET A 155 4.19 -39.25 -35.93
N MET A 156 3.46 -38.17 -35.65
CA MET A 156 3.58 -37.40 -34.41
C MET A 156 2.81 -38.02 -33.24
N GLY A 157 2.15 -39.17 -33.43
CA GLY A 157 1.37 -39.83 -32.40
C GLY A 157 0.09 -39.09 -32.01
N ILE A 158 -0.42 -38.21 -32.88
CA ILE A 158 -1.66 -37.46 -32.65
C ILE A 158 -2.83 -38.41 -32.83
N ALA A 159 -3.78 -38.41 -31.89
CA ALA A 159 -4.98 -39.22 -31.96
C ALA A 159 -5.90 -38.74 -33.11
N LYS A 160 -6.54 -39.67 -33.84
CA LYS A 160 -7.34 -39.35 -35.03
C LYS A 160 -8.53 -38.43 -34.71
N GLU A 161 -9.04 -38.50 -33.50
CA GLU A 161 -10.12 -37.65 -32.98
C GLU A 161 -9.71 -36.17 -32.90
N GLU A 162 -8.41 -35.88 -32.84
CA GLU A 162 -7.87 -34.52 -32.78
C GLU A 162 -7.51 -33.93 -34.14
N TYR A 163 -7.52 -34.72 -35.22
CA TYR A 163 -7.13 -34.26 -36.56
C TYR A 163 -7.93 -33.02 -36.99
N PRO A 164 -9.27 -32.95 -36.80
CA PRO A 164 -10.02 -31.76 -37.18
C PRO A 164 -9.54 -30.47 -36.49
N LYS A 165 -8.96 -30.56 -35.28
CA LYS A 165 -8.47 -29.40 -34.53
C LYS A 165 -7.21 -28.79 -35.13
N TYR A 166 -6.39 -29.59 -35.81
CA TYR A 166 -5.14 -29.15 -36.42
C TYR A 166 -5.29 -28.91 -37.93
N MET A 167 -6.17 -29.65 -38.61
CA MET A 167 -6.45 -29.47 -40.05
C MET A 167 -6.96 -28.07 -40.42
N THR A 168 -7.57 -27.35 -39.47
CA THR A 168 -7.97 -25.94 -39.66
C THR A 168 -6.80 -24.94 -39.58
N LEU A 169 -5.65 -25.37 -39.07
CA LEU A 169 -4.43 -24.58 -38.88
C LEU A 169 -3.32 -24.93 -39.89
N LEU A 170 -3.51 -26.02 -40.66
CA LEU A 170 -2.60 -26.53 -41.68
C LEU A 170 -2.86 -25.87 -43.04
#